data_AF-A0A242MLS0-F1
#
_entry.id   AF-A0A242MLS0-F1
#
_cell.length_a   1.000
_cell.length_b   1.000
_cell.length_c   1.000
_cell.angle_alpha   90.00
_cell.angle_beta   90.00
_cell.angle_gamma   90.00
#
_symmetry.space_group_name_H-M   'P 1'
#
loop_
_entity.id
_entity.type
_entity.pdbx_description
1 polymer ?
#
loop_
_entity_poly.entity_id
_entity_poly.type
_entity_poly.pdbx_seq_one_letter_code
_entity_poly.pdbx_strand_id
1 'polypeptide(L)'
;MSNDKDLQQAVLAELDWEPSIKAGHIGVTASEGVVTLTGHVENFAQKRAAEVATCRVKGVKAVVEEIEVRLPLTASWSDDQIANEAVNRLAWDVFIAPESIEVKV
;
A
#
# COMPACT_ATOMS: atom_id res chain seq x y z
N MET A 1 24.40 18.89 -12.51
CA MET A 1 24.30 18.09 -11.28
C MET A 1 23.11 18.56 -10.44
N SER A 2 21.89 18.47 -10.98
CA SER A 2 20.66 18.93 -10.29
C SER A 2 19.50 17.94 -10.37
N ASN A 3 19.72 16.76 -10.95
CA ASN A 3 18.62 15.89 -11.39
C ASN A 3 17.83 15.28 -10.23
N ASP A 4 18.47 15.02 -9.09
CA ASP A 4 17.82 14.29 -7.99
C ASP A 4 16.83 15.16 -7.22
N LYS A 5 17.12 16.46 -7.02
CA LYS A 5 16.15 17.39 -6.41
C LYS A 5 14.97 17.64 -7.34
N ASP A 6 15.24 17.82 -8.63
CA ASP A 6 14.18 18.02 -9.63
C ASP A 6 13.31 16.75 -9.74
N LEU A 7 13.93 15.56 -9.70
CA LEU A 7 13.23 14.28 -9.69
C LEU A 7 12.39 14.10 -8.43
N GLN A 8 12.96 14.40 -7.25
CA GLN A 8 12.24 14.35 -5.98
C GLN A 8 11.00 15.27 -6.03
N GLN A 9 11.15 16.48 -6.55
CA GLN A 9 10.07 17.45 -6.64
C GLN A 9 9.00 17.02 -7.65
N ALA A 10 9.39 16.39 -8.76
CA ALA A 10 8.46 15.81 -9.72
C ALA A 10 7.66 14.64 -9.13
N VAL A 11 8.30 13.78 -8.34
CA VAL A 11 7.62 12.69 -7.60
C VAL A 11 6.67 13.23 -6.55
N LEU A 12 7.07 14.23 -5.78
CA LEU A 12 6.18 14.87 -4.81
C LEU A 12 4.96 15.49 -5.49
N ALA A 13 5.14 16.15 -6.63
CA ALA A 13 4.04 16.72 -7.40
C ALA A 13 3.09 15.63 -7.94
N GLU A 14 3.62 14.51 -8.43
CA GLU A 14 2.81 13.39 -8.93
C GLU A 14 2.02 12.72 -7.79
N LEU A 15 2.62 12.57 -6.60
CA LEU A 15 1.93 12.03 -5.43
C LEU A 15 0.84 12.97 -4.90
N ASP A 16 1.06 14.29 -4.95
CA ASP A 16 0.06 15.29 -4.57
C ASP A 16 -1.13 15.33 -5.55
N TRP A 17 -0.86 14.99 -6.82
CA TRP A 17 -1.89 14.85 -7.85
C TRP A 17 -2.74 13.59 -7.74
N GLU A 18 -2.30 12.57 -6.98
CA GLU A 18 -3.00 11.30 -6.87
C GLU A 18 -4.01 11.35 -5.70
N PRO A 19 -5.32 11.53 -5.98
CA PRO A 19 -6.33 11.73 -4.93
C PRO A 19 -6.52 10.51 -4.03
N SER A 20 -6.05 9.35 -4.51
CA SER A 20 -6.08 8.08 -3.79
C SER A 20 -5.12 8.06 -2.59
N ILE A 21 -4.15 8.98 -2.52
CA ILE A 21 -3.05 9.00 -1.56
C ILE A 21 -3.15 10.25 -0.67
N LYS A 22 -2.93 10.08 0.63
CA LYS A 22 -2.68 11.20 1.54
C LYS A 22 -1.18 11.47 1.61
N ALA A 23 -0.68 12.35 0.74
CA ALA A 23 0.75 12.64 0.60
C ALA A 23 1.42 13.15 1.90
N GLY A 24 0.66 13.66 2.87
CA GLY A 24 1.18 14.25 4.11
C GLY A 24 2.00 13.32 5.03
N HIS A 25 1.97 11.99 4.79
CA HIS A 25 2.71 11.01 5.60
C HIS A 25 3.78 10.22 4.83
N ILE A 26 4.00 10.56 3.55
CA ILE A 26 4.96 9.86 2.69
C ILE A 26 6.19 10.75 2.48
N GLY A 27 7.34 10.26 2.90
CA GLY A 27 8.64 10.85 2.58
C GLY A 27 9.14 10.35 1.23
N VAL A 28 9.69 11.25 0.42
CA VAL A 28 10.29 10.92 -0.87
C VAL A 28 11.74 11.34 -0.87
N THR A 29 12.63 10.40 -1.18
CA THR A 29 14.06 10.66 -1.39
C THR A 29 14.45 10.17 -2.77
N ALA A 30 15.23 10.95 -3.52
CA ALA A 30 15.74 10.54 -4.82
C ALA A 30 17.27 10.60 -4.83
N SER A 31 17.92 9.60 -5.42
CA SER A 31 19.38 9.53 -5.58
C SER A 31 19.72 8.78 -6.87
N GLU A 32 20.41 9.44 -7.80
CA GLU A 32 20.88 8.88 -9.07
C GLU A 32 19.79 8.21 -9.96
N GLY A 33 18.54 8.64 -9.78
CA GLY A 33 17.36 8.06 -10.46
C GLY A 33 16.69 6.91 -9.69
N VAL A 34 17.16 6.56 -8.51
CA VAL A 34 16.47 5.65 -7.58
C VAL A 34 15.64 6.49 -6.62
N VAL A 35 14.34 6.17 -6.50
CA VAL A 35 13.43 6.88 -5.60
C VAL A 35 13.06 5.97 -4.44
N THR A 36 13.27 6.43 -3.22
CA THR A 36 12.84 5.73 -2.00
C THR A 36 11.61 6.43 -1.43
N LEU A 37 10.54 5.67 -1.27
CA LEU A 37 9.31 6.09 -0.61
C LEU A 37 9.32 5.56 0.83
N THR A 38 9.26 6.45 1.81
CA THR A 38 9.25 6.12 3.24
C THR A 38 7.98 6.67 3.91
N GLY A 39 7.66 6.19 5.11
CA GLY A 39 6.54 6.72 5.89
C GLY A 39 5.43 5.69 6.11
N HIS A 40 4.18 6.15 6.19
CA HIS A 40 3.05 5.25 6.44
C HIS A 40 1.79 5.62 5.67
N VAL A 41 0.99 4.60 5.36
CA VAL A 41 -0.30 4.70 4.68
C VAL A 41 -1.38 3.92 5.42
N GLU A 42 -2.64 4.27 5.19
CA GLU A 42 -3.79 3.69 5.91
C GLU A 42 -4.25 2.35 5.30
N ASN A 43 -3.85 2.05 4.06
CA ASN A 43 -4.24 0.82 3.37
C ASN A 43 -3.23 0.40 2.29
N PHE A 44 -3.33 -0.85 1.85
CA PHE A 44 -2.45 -1.41 0.82
C PHE A 44 -2.70 -0.81 -0.58
N ALA A 45 -3.91 -0.32 -0.85
CA ALA A 45 -4.22 0.32 -2.13
C ALA A 45 -3.45 1.65 -2.29
N GLN A 46 -3.31 2.45 -1.23
CA GLN A 46 -2.51 3.66 -1.16
C GLN A 46 -1.02 3.35 -1.37
N LYS A 47 -0.53 2.29 -0.73
CA LYS A 47 0.84 1.77 -0.90
C LYS A 47 1.15 1.52 -2.39
N ARG A 48 0.30 0.72 -3.03
CA ARG A 48 0.36 0.43 -4.48
C ARG A 48 0.20 1.66 -5.36
N ALA A 49 -0.71 2.58 -5.02
CA ALA A 49 -0.91 3.80 -5.77
C ALA A 49 0.35 4.67 -5.75
N ALA A 50 1.03 4.78 -4.59
CA ALA A 50 2.26 5.57 -4.46
C ALA A 50 3.42 5.01 -5.31
N GLU A 51 3.56 3.69 -5.34
CA GLU A 51 4.52 3.01 -6.22
C GLU A 51 4.24 3.32 -7.71
N VAL A 52 2.98 3.17 -8.12
CA VAL A 52 2.56 3.38 -9.52
C VAL A 52 2.71 4.84 -9.93
N ALA A 53 2.30 5.78 -9.07
CA ALA A 53 2.47 7.21 -9.29
C ALA A 53 3.96 7.56 -9.48
N THR A 54 4.82 7.07 -8.58
CA THR A 54 6.27 7.30 -8.68
C THR A 54 6.86 6.74 -9.97
N CYS A 55 6.43 5.55 -10.40
CA CYS A 55 6.88 4.96 -11.66
C CYS A 55 6.48 5.76 -12.91
N ARG A 56 5.46 6.62 -12.85
CA ARG A 56 5.05 7.47 -13.99
C ARG A 56 6.01 8.64 -14.21
N VAL A 57 6.80 9.00 -13.19
CA VAL A 57 7.68 10.17 -13.26
C VAL A 57 8.88 9.88 -14.16
N LYS A 58 9.07 10.76 -15.14
CA LYS A 58 10.17 10.67 -16.09
C LYS A 58 11.51 10.86 -15.37
N GLY A 59 12.39 9.85 -15.46
CA GLY A 59 13.72 9.87 -14.84
C GLY A 59 13.87 8.88 -13.68
N VAL A 60 12.76 8.30 -13.21
CA VAL A 60 12.80 7.18 -12.26
C VAL A 60 13.29 5.93 -12.97
N LYS A 61 14.36 5.34 -12.43
CA LYS A 61 14.95 4.07 -12.89
C LYS A 61 14.55 2.91 -12.00
N ALA A 62 14.38 3.17 -10.70
CA ALA A 62 13.98 2.19 -9.71
C ALA A 62 13.21 2.88 -8.58
N VAL A 63 12.29 2.14 -7.96
CA VAL A 63 11.54 2.58 -6.78
C VAL A 63 11.83 1.59 -5.66
N VAL A 64 12.22 2.13 -4.50
CA VAL A 64 12.41 1.39 -3.26
C VAL A 64 11.26 1.78 -2.34
N GLU A 65 10.52 0.79 -1.88
CA GLU A 65 9.33 0.99 -1.08
C GLU A 65 9.57 0.58 0.37
N GLU A 66 9.65 1.56 1.26
CA GLU A 66 9.79 1.41 2.71
C GLU A 66 8.58 2.02 3.43
N ILE A 67 7.40 1.92 2.82
CA ILE A 67 6.14 2.42 3.37
C ILE A 67 5.52 1.35 4.28
N GLU A 68 5.25 1.72 5.53
CA GLU A 68 4.47 0.89 6.46
C GLU A 68 2.96 1.07 6.26
N VAL A 69 2.22 -0.04 6.14
CA VAL A 69 0.76 0.03 6.15
C VAL A 69 0.27 0.02 7.60
N ARG A 70 -0.18 1.18 8.09
CA ARG A 70 -0.79 1.34 9.40
C ARG A 70 -2.29 1.40 9.24
N LEU A 71 -2.92 0.24 9.37
CA LEU A 71 -4.37 0.15 9.41
C LEU A 71 -4.90 0.97 10.60
N PRO A 72 -5.96 1.79 10.43
CA PRO A 72 -6.57 2.49 11.55
C PRO A 72 -7.04 1.48 12.60
N LEU A 73 -6.81 1.78 13.88
CA LEU A 73 -7.10 0.89 15.03
C LEU A 73 -8.56 0.40 15.11
N THR A 74 -9.49 1.08 14.44
CA THR A 74 -10.89 0.66 14.28
C THR A 74 -11.07 -0.53 13.34
N ALA A 75 -10.04 -0.93 12.60
CA ALA A 75 -9.98 -2.16 11.80
C ALA A 75 -9.27 -3.30 12.57
N SER A 76 -9.29 -3.27 13.91
CA SER A 76 -8.90 -4.41 14.74
C SER A 76 -10.04 -5.43 14.72
N TRP A 77 -9.99 -6.36 13.78
CA TRP A 77 -10.88 -7.54 13.80
C TRP A 77 -10.36 -8.46 14.89
N SER A 78 -11.24 -8.93 15.78
CA SER A 78 -10.84 -9.97 16.72
C SER A 78 -10.58 -11.28 15.97
N ASP A 79 -9.71 -12.14 16.48
CA ASP A 79 -9.46 -13.46 15.91
C ASP A 79 -10.78 -14.23 15.70
N ASP A 80 -11.71 -14.12 16.66
CA ASP A 80 -13.05 -14.70 16.56
C ASP A 80 -13.85 -14.17 15.35
N GLN A 81 -13.77 -12.86 15.07
CA GLN A 81 -14.42 -12.25 13.90
C GLN A 81 -13.76 -12.71 12.59
N ILE A 82 -12.44 -12.82 12.55
CA ILE A 82 -11.72 -13.29 11.36
C ILE A 82 -12.06 -14.76 11.09
N ALA A 83 -12.09 -15.61 12.13
CA ALA A 83 -12.45 -17.02 12.01
C ALA A 83 -13.89 -17.19 11.50
N ASN A 84 -14.85 -16.48 12.10
CA ASN A 84 -16.25 -16.54 11.70
C ASN A 84 -16.47 -16.06 10.26
N GLU A 85 -15.81 -14.97 9.85
CA GLU A 85 -15.94 -14.46 8.49
C GLU A 85 -15.32 -15.41 7.45
N ALA A 86 -14.18 -16.03 7.78
CA ALA A 86 -13.55 -17.03 6.92
C ALA A 86 -14.44 -18.27 6.75
N VAL A 87 -15.01 -18.80 7.84
CA VAL A 87 -15.96 -19.93 7.77
C VAL A 87 -17.20 -19.56 6.95
N ASN A 88 -17.78 -18.38 7.20
CA ASN A 88 -18.92 -17.90 6.43
C ASN A 88 -18.59 -17.78 4.94
N ARG A 89 -17.44 -17.23 4.57
CA ARG A 89 -17.05 -17.08 3.16
C ARG A 89 -16.87 -18.43 2.47
N LEU A 90 -16.26 -19.40 3.15
CA LEU A 90 -16.01 -20.75 2.64
C LEU A 90 -17.30 -21.58 2.54
N ALA A 91 -18.26 -21.37 3.45
CA ALA A 91 -19.55 -22.05 3.40
C ALA A 91 -20.42 -21.68 2.18
N TRP A 92 -20.16 -20.53 1.54
CA TRP A 92 -20.80 -20.14 0.29
C TRP A 92 -20.15 -20.76 -0.95
N ASP A 93 -19.01 -21.45 -0.81
CA ASP A 93 -18.39 -22.15 -1.92
C ASP A 93 -19.16 -23.46 -2.21
N VAL A 94 -19.67 -23.58 -3.43
CA VAL A 94 -20.45 -24.73 -3.91
C VAL A 94 -19.67 -26.05 -3.83
N PHE A 95 -18.35 -26.01 -3.83
CA PHE A 95 -17.50 -27.20 -3.80
C PHE A 95 -17.03 -27.60 -2.40
N ILE A 96 -17.37 -26.83 -1.37
CA ILE A 96 -16.93 -27.08 0.01
C ILE A 96 -18.15 -27.47 0.84
N ALA A 97 -18.16 -28.71 1.35
CA ALA A 97 -19.17 -29.12 2.31
C ALA A 97 -18.96 -28.34 3.62
N PRO A 98 -20.01 -27.68 4.16
CA PRO A 98 -19.87 -26.81 5.33
C PRO A 98 -19.38 -27.57 6.57
N GLU A 99 -19.71 -28.85 6.71
CA GLU A 99 -19.20 -29.72 7.79
C GLU A 99 -17.69 -30.06 7.72
N SER A 100 -17.01 -29.72 6.62
CA SER A 100 -15.58 -30.01 6.43
C SER A 100 -14.68 -28.78 6.59
N ILE A 101 -15.20 -27.66 7.11
CA ILE A 101 -14.46 -26.41 7.24
C ILE A 101 -13.88 -26.29 8.66
N GLU A 102 -12.55 -26.26 8.76
CA GLU A 102 -11.82 -25.93 9.99
C GLU A 102 -10.90 -24.74 9.74
N VAL A 103 -11.03 -23.68 10.53
CA VAL A 103 -10.24 -22.44 10.39
C VAL A 103 -9.49 -22.16 11.69
N LYS A 104 -8.21 -21.80 11.57
CA LYS A 104 -7.35 -21.36 12.67
C LYS A 104 -6.73 -20.01 12.31
N VAL A 105 -6.80 -19.07 13.24
CA VAL A 105 -6.28 -17.70 13.19
C VAL A 105 -5.24 -17.48 14.27
#